data_AF-A0A970R007-F1
#
_entry.id   AF-A0A970R007-F1
#
_cell.length_a   1.000
_cell.length_b   1.000
_cell.length_c   1.000
_cell.angle_alpha   90.00
_cell.angle_beta   90.00
_cell.angle_gamma   90.00
#
_symmetry.space_group_name_H-M   'P 1'
#
loop_
_entity.id
_entity.type
_entity.pdbx_description
1 polymer ?
#
loop_
_entity_poly.entity_id
_entity_poly.type
_entity_poly.pdbx_seq_one_letter_code
_entity_poly.pdbx_strand_id
1 'polypeptide(L)'
;MNRRKMHKRQRAAERAELAELLSDICEVKSRLAGAYIQFNTVLEPELVEANVYEISALQAKYAYLLRKIKAYENKDVRSFYFSRKVDIGGFEAASHKTG
;
A
#
# COMPACT_ATOMS: atom_id res chain seq x y z
N MET A 1 17.38 18.11 30.53
CA MET A 1 16.72 18.12 29.20
C MET A 1 15.22 17.90 29.38
N ASN A 2 14.36 18.84 28.95
CA ASN A 2 12.94 18.87 29.36
C ASN A 2 12.06 17.85 28.61
N ARG A 3 11.23 17.08 29.34
CA ARG A 3 10.27 16.09 28.79
C ARG A 3 9.41 16.61 27.63
N ARG A 4 9.02 17.89 27.67
CA ARG A 4 8.27 18.56 26.57
C ARG A 4 9.03 18.59 25.24
N LYS A 5 10.35 18.81 25.26
CA LYS A 5 11.20 18.81 24.05
C LYS A 5 11.34 17.40 23.48
N MET A 6 11.36 16.36 24.33
CA MET A 6 11.43 14.96 23.92
C MET A 6 10.18 14.52 23.15
N HIS A 7 8.99 14.77 23.69
CA HIS A 7 7.72 14.42 23.01
C HIS A 7 7.53 15.16 21.69
N LYS A 8 7.97 16.42 21.60
CA LYS A 8 7.92 17.18 20.33
C LYS A 8 8.82 16.55 19.25
N ARG A 9 10.03 16.11 19.62
CA ARG A 9 10.95 15.44 18.70
C ARG A 9 10.40 14.09 18.23
N GLN A 10 9.77 13.34 19.12
CA GLN A 10 9.16 12.05 18.81
C GLN A 10 8.03 12.20 17.77
N ARG A 11 7.10 13.14 17.98
CA ARG A 11 6.03 13.44 17.01
C ARG A 11 6.55 13.93 15.65
N ALA A 12 7.66 14.66 15.65
CA ALA A 12 8.28 15.13 14.41
C ALA A 12 8.92 13.97 13.63
N ALA A 13 9.59 13.05 14.33
CA ALA A 13 10.17 11.84 13.73
C ALA A 13 9.06 10.93 13.15
N GLU A 14 7.98 10.74 13.90
CA GLU A 14 6.77 10.05 13.47
C GLU A 14 6.19 10.66 12.17
N ARG A 15 5.99 11.98 12.14
CA ARG A 15 5.52 12.66 10.92
C ARG A 15 6.46 12.49 9.73
N ALA A 16 7.77 12.51 9.96
CA ALA A 16 8.75 12.29 8.90
C ALA A 16 8.68 10.86 8.35
N GLU A 17 8.57 9.85 9.22
CA GLU A 17 8.39 8.46 8.81
C GLU A 17 7.12 8.26 7.98
N LEU A 18 6.00 8.87 8.40
CA LEU A 18 4.75 8.80 7.63
C LEU A 18 4.87 9.48 6.26
N ALA A 19 5.54 10.64 6.18
CA ALA A 19 5.75 11.34 4.92
C ALA A 19 6.61 10.52 3.95
N GLU A 20 7.66 9.86 4.44
CA GLU A 20 8.50 8.97 3.65
C GLU A 20 7.70 7.77 3.12
N LEU A 21 6.87 7.13 3.97
CA LEU A 21 6.00 6.04 3.53
C LEU A 21 5.01 6.42 2.44
N LEU A 22 4.43 7.62 2.53
CA LEU A 22 3.53 8.13 1.51
C LEU A 22 4.27 8.44 0.21
N SER A 23 5.49 8.98 0.31
CA SER A 23 6.37 9.20 -0.83
C SER A 23 6.69 7.89 -1.56
N ASP A 24 7.12 6.87 -0.83
CA ASP A 24 7.42 5.54 -1.37
C ASP A 24 6.21 4.93 -2.09
N ILE A 25 5.01 5.09 -1.52
CA ILE A 25 3.77 4.61 -2.15
C ILE A 25 3.52 5.31 -3.47
N CYS A 26 3.64 6.64 -3.51
CA CYS A 26 3.46 7.41 -4.74
C CYS A 26 4.46 6.99 -5.82
N GLU A 27 5.73 6.81 -5.46
CA GLU A 27 6.77 6.34 -6.38
C GLU A 27 6.42 4.95 -6.93
N VAL A 28 6.09 3.99 -6.06
CA VAL A 28 5.75 2.62 -6.49
C VAL A 28 4.52 2.61 -7.39
N LYS A 29 3.50 3.44 -7.12
CA LYS A 29 2.33 3.56 -8.01
C LYS A 29 2.70 4.13 -9.38
N SER A 30 3.56 5.14 -9.43
CA SER A 30 4.06 5.71 -10.69
C SER A 30 4.86 4.68 -11.49
N ARG A 31 5.74 3.94 -10.83
CA ARG A 31 6.52 2.86 -11.47
C ARG A 31 5.65 1.72 -11.97
N LEU A 32 4.63 1.32 -11.20
CA LEU A 32 3.64 0.33 -11.66
C LEU A 32 2.96 0.77 -12.94
N ALA A 33 2.48 2.01 -13.00
CA ALA A 33 1.86 2.55 -14.22
C ALA A 33 2.83 2.51 -15.41
N GLY A 34 4.09 2.89 -15.21
CA GLY A 34 5.13 2.80 -16.24
C GLY A 34 5.39 1.36 -16.71
N ALA A 35 5.52 0.41 -15.79
CA ALA A 35 5.76 -1.00 -16.11
C ALA A 35 4.56 -1.63 -16.84
N TYR A 36 3.33 -1.26 -16.47
CA TYR A 36 2.13 -1.68 -17.21
C TYR A 36 2.10 -1.12 -18.64
N ILE A 37 2.49 0.15 -18.84
CA ILE A 37 2.60 0.72 -20.18
C ILE A 37 3.64 -0.07 -20.99
N GLN A 38 4.84 -0.29 -20.44
CA GLN A 38 5.91 -1.02 -21.12
C GLN A 38 5.50 -2.46 -21.47
N PHE A 39 4.89 -3.19 -20.54
CA PHE A 39 4.36 -4.53 -20.77
C PHE A 39 3.38 -4.57 -21.96
N ASN A 40 2.55 -3.55 -22.12
CA ASN A 40 1.56 -3.49 -23.20
C ASN A 40 2.15 -3.05 -24.56
N THR A 41 3.35 -2.47 -24.58
CA THR A 41 4.00 -1.94 -25.79
C THR A 41 5.15 -2.80 -26.30
N VAL A 42 5.80 -3.56 -25.42
CA VAL A 42 6.96 -4.38 -25.74
C VAL A 42 6.50 -5.69 -26.39
N LEU A 43 7.16 -6.08 -27.48
CA LEU A 43 6.90 -7.32 -28.22
C LEU A 43 7.99 -8.38 -28.03
N GLU A 44 9.19 -7.96 -27.61
CA GLU A 44 10.32 -8.87 -27.41
C GLU A 44 10.08 -9.79 -26.19
N PRO A 45 10.08 -11.12 -26.36
CA PRO A 45 9.70 -12.07 -25.30
C PRO A 45 10.48 -11.90 -24.00
N GLU A 46 11.79 -11.67 -24.07
CA GLU A 46 12.67 -11.50 -22.91
C GLU A 46 12.36 -10.21 -22.14
N LEU A 47 11.96 -9.16 -22.86
CA LEU A 47 11.57 -7.89 -22.26
C LEU A 47 10.15 -7.96 -21.68
N VAL A 48 9.24 -8.74 -22.27
CA VAL A 48 7.92 -9.01 -21.69
C VAL A 48 8.07 -9.74 -20.34
N GLU A 49 8.92 -10.77 -20.29
CA GLU A 49 9.18 -11.50 -19.04
C GLU A 49 9.79 -10.59 -17.96
N ALA A 50 10.74 -9.71 -18.32
CA ALA A 50 11.29 -8.72 -17.42
C ALA A 50 10.21 -7.79 -16.84
N ASN A 51 9.26 -7.33 -17.66
CA ASN A 51 8.14 -6.50 -17.21
C ASN A 51 7.20 -7.25 -16.25
N VAL A 52 6.96 -8.55 -16.46
CA VAL A 52 6.15 -9.38 -15.54
C VAL A 52 6.81 -9.46 -14.16
N TYR A 53 8.14 -9.69 -14.10
CA TYR A 53 8.87 -9.71 -12.84
C TYR A 53 8.88 -8.33 -12.17
N GLU A 54 9.07 -7.24 -12.93
CA GLU A 54 9.05 -5.90 -12.37
C GLU A 54 7.67 -5.55 -11.78
N ILE A 55 6.58 -5.81 -12.51
CA ILE A 55 5.21 -5.59 -12.02
C ILE A 55 4.96 -6.38 -10.73
N SER A 56 5.35 -7.66 -10.70
CA SER A 56 5.17 -8.52 -9.52
C SER A 56 5.95 -8.02 -8.31
N ALA A 57 7.21 -7.59 -8.51
CA ALA A 57 8.04 -7.03 -7.45
C ALA A 57 7.46 -5.71 -6.92
N LEU A 58 6.99 -4.84 -7.81
CA LEU A 58 6.38 -3.57 -7.43
C LEU A 58 5.04 -3.77 -6.71
N GLN A 59 4.21 -4.73 -7.12
CA GLN A 59 2.97 -5.10 -6.42
C GLN A 59 3.27 -5.61 -5.00
N ALA A 60 4.29 -6.47 -4.84
CA ALA A 60 4.71 -6.94 -3.53
C ALA A 60 5.20 -5.79 -2.63
N LYS A 61 6.02 -4.87 -3.18
CA LYS A 61 6.47 -3.66 -2.48
C LYS A 61 5.28 -2.78 -2.07
N TYR A 62 4.33 -2.54 -2.98
CA TYR A 62 3.12 -1.76 -2.70
C TYR A 62 2.28 -2.38 -1.58
N ALA A 63 2.06 -3.71 -1.63
CA ALA A 63 1.31 -4.43 -0.60
C ALA A 63 2.00 -4.35 0.76
N TYR A 64 3.33 -4.43 0.81
CA TYR A 64 4.11 -4.23 2.04
C TYR A 64 3.94 -2.81 2.60
N LEU A 65 4.09 -1.77 1.77
CA LEU A 65 3.95 -0.38 2.20
C LEU A 65 2.54 -0.08 2.73
N LEU A 66 1.50 -0.63 2.10
CA LEU A 66 0.13 -0.50 2.60
C LEU A 66 -0.06 -1.15 3.98
N ARG A 67 0.56 -2.31 4.24
CA ARG A 67 0.55 -2.92 5.58
C ARG A 67 1.29 -2.04 6.58
N LYS A 68 2.41 -1.45 6.19
CA LYS A 68 3.21 -0.56 7.05
C LYS A 68 2.44 0.71 7.43
N ILE A 69 1.73 1.34 6.48
CA ILE A 69 0.86 2.49 6.78
C ILE A 69 -0.32 2.08 7.66
N LYS A 70 -0.99 0.96 7.39
CA LYS A 70 -2.07 0.47 8.26
C LYS A 70 -1.57 0.20 9.68
N ALA A 71 -0.38 -0.39 9.83
CA ALA A 71 0.25 -0.60 11.13
C ALA A 71 0.60 0.73 11.82
N TYR A 72 0.98 1.74 11.04
CA TYR A 72 1.27 3.09 11.51
C TYR A 72 0.00 3.81 12.00
N GLU A 73 -1.09 3.77 11.24
CA GLU A 73 -2.44 4.20 11.66
C GLU A 73 -2.91 3.41 12.89
N ASN A 74 -2.53 2.13 12.97
CA ASN A 74 -2.89 1.26 14.08
C ASN A 74 -2.17 1.54 15.40
N LYS A 75 -1.10 2.33 15.40
CA LYS A 75 -0.47 2.83 16.64
C LYS A 75 -1.41 3.76 17.43
N ASP A 76 -2.51 4.23 16.82
CA ASP A 76 -3.60 5.00 17.43
C ASP A 76 -4.95 4.23 17.50
N VAL A 77 -4.93 2.90 17.52
CA VAL A 77 -6.17 2.08 17.58
C VAL A 77 -6.70 1.94 18.99
N ARG A 78 -7.34 3.01 19.42
CA ARG A 78 -8.61 2.92 20.16
C ARG A 78 -9.76 3.65 19.46
N SER A 79 -9.52 4.36 18.34
CA SER A 79 -10.52 5.28 17.78
C SER A 79 -11.06 4.91 16.38
N PHE A 80 -10.28 4.32 15.48
CA PHE A 80 -10.65 4.34 14.05
C PHE A 80 -11.36 3.10 13.47
N TYR A 81 -11.31 1.93 14.12
CA TYR A 81 -12.00 0.74 13.61
C TYR A 81 -13.53 0.79 13.74
N PHE A 82 -14.09 1.82 14.37
CA PHE A 82 -15.54 2.01 14.52
C PHE A 82 -16.21 2.68 13.28
N SER A 83 -15.45 3.27 12.35
CA SER A 83 -16.04 4.11 11.27
C SER A 83 -16.00 3.54 9.85
N ARG A 84 -15.46 2.34 9.61
CA ARG A 84 -15.41 1.76 8.24
C ARG A 84 -16.14 0.41 8.09
N LYS A 85 -17.13 0.17 8.96
CA LYS A 85 -18.14 -0.89 8.78
C LYS A 85 -19.40 -0.35 8.10
N VAL A 86 -19.23 0.58 7.17
CA VAL A 86 -20.28 1.11 6.32
C VAL A 86 -19.65 1.18 4.92
N ASP A 87 -20.29 0.55 3.93
CA ASP A 87 -19.99 0.64 2.48
C ASP A 87 -18.92 -0.28 1.88
N ILE A 88 -18.97 -1.59 2.16
CA ILE A 88 -18.58 -2.57 1.14
C ILE A 88 -19.79 -3.46 0.88
N GLY A 89 -20.44 -3.17 -0.25
CA GLY A 89 -21.63 -3.85 -0.75
C GLY A 89 -21.44 -5.37 -0.80
N GLY A 90 -22.52 -6.06 -0.47
CA GLY A 90 -22.60 -7.51 -0.44
C GLY A 90 -22.19 -8.13 -1.77
N PHE A 91 -21.27 -9.07 -1.68
CA PHE A 91 -21.15 -10.15 -2.64
C PHE A 91 -21.33 -11.44 -1.86
N GLU A 92 -22.59 -11.84 -1.70
CA GLU A 92 -22.93 -13.17 -1.21
C GLU A 92 -22.84 -14.12 -2.42
N ALA A 93 -21.66 -14.69 -2.61
CA ALA A 93 -21.47 -15.85 -3.45
C ALA A 93 -21.79 -17.10 -2.62
N ALA A 94 -22.97 -17.69 -2.87
CA ALA A 94 -23.30 -19.07 -2.53
C ALA A 94 -24.53 -19.45 -3.37
N SER A 95 -24.67 -20.61 -3.96
CA SER A 95 -23.83 -21.78 -4.13
C SER A 95 -24.57 -22.67 -5.14
N HIS A 96 -23.83 -23.45 -5.91
CA HIS A 96 -24.35 -24.54 -6.72
C HIS A 96 -25.38 -25.38 -5.94
N LYS A 97 -26.54 -25.61 -6.53
CA LYS A 97 -27.27 -26.87 -6.32
C LYS A 97 -27.44 -27.57 -7.66
N THR A 98 -26.60 -28.58 -7.83
CA THR A 98 -26.86 -29.80 -8.59
C THR A 98 -28.10 -30.50 -8.05
N GLY A 99 -28.94 -31.04 -8.95
CA GLY A 99 -30.06 -31.94 -8.64
C GLY A 99 -31.38 -31.42 -9.15
#